data_AF-A0AAW0US78-F1
#
_entry.id   AF-A0AAW0US78-F1
#
_cell.length_a   1.000
_cell.length_b   1.000
_cell.length_c   1.000
_cell.angle_alpha   90.00
_cell.angle_beta   90.00
_cell.angle_gamma   90.00
#
_symmetry.space_group_name_H-M   'P 1'
#
loop_
_entity.id
_entity.type
_entity.pdbx_description
1 polymer ?
#
loop_
_entity_poly.entity_id
_entity_poly.type
_entity_poly.pdbx_seq_one_letter_code
_entity_poly.pdbx_strand_id
1 'polypeptide(L)'
;MCKSATPPSLTFRHSLVTQITSHLTHSASREFAVKVREYPAEEVGRCLAAKRGTSGTNTWIAFFGDSNMRQKMEALTEWFLPPGLTYTYYLNDTQVTRDAFMTLFLNPSQLRPDSFDILGCRSSNEGNLNNSGGAYRRNTLVSSGNSQGGVTSKETQAERSESSQIASKDSVLKPTKDYEIRVTLLWVGEKINDQDKVPAVTRLEEWAEAKMVPDVLVIGIGKWLMNNFEQELSPYTYLATFVHYLSPPLLRLARRTRILHWAQSRLRHYNFDFSVPEAKVTKTNWRIILLNAPYTYSLPLMDGCLKHILRPTGVWYWDSTLPFNLANLKECETLMKANFSHTRLYTDHWWRCSDPHHASYETNVNEMTMLWNLLCNSYMGESPIYCCAREEVSRP
;
A
#
# COMPACT_ATOMS: atom_id res chain seq x y z
N MET A 1 -17.77 -7.94 -5.67
CA MET A 1 -16.49 -7.31 -6.08
C MET A 1 -16.58 -6.95 -7.55
N CYS A 2 -16.20 -5.73 -7.94
CA CYS A 2 -16.47 -5.19 -9.27
C CYS A 2 -15.54 -5.81 -10.30
N LYS A 3 -16.04 -6.81 -11.03
CA LYS A 3 -15.26 -7.57 -12.02
C LYS A 3 -14.92 -6.77 -13.28
N SER A 4 -15.57 -5.62 -13.51
CA SER A 4 -15.49 -4.85 -14.76
C SER A 4 -15.79 -3.35 -14.55
N ALA A 5 -15.17 -2.72 -13.56
CA ALA A 5 -15.39 -1.29 -13.33
C ALA A 5 -14.65 -0.44 -14.37
N THR A 6 -15.32 0.58 -14.92
CA THR A 6 -14.64 1.58 -15.76
C THR A 6 -13.84 2.51 -14.85
N PRO A 7 -12.54 2.75 -15.13
CA PRO A 7 -11.73 3.63 -14.31
C PRO A 7 -12.31 5.04 -14.25
N PRO A 8 -12.07 5.79 -13.16
CA PRO A 8 -12.48 7.19 -13.09
C PRO A 8 -11.80 7.96 -14.21
N SER A 9 -12.54 8.86 -14.85
CA SER A 9 -12.01 9.74 -15.88
C SER A 9 -11.16 10.82 -15.21
N LEU A 10 -9.90 10.53 -14.92
CA LEU A 10 -8.94 11.58 -14.61
C LEU A 10 -8.83 12.46 -15.86
N THR A 11 -9.49 13.62 -15.82
CA THR A 11 -9.64 14.58 -16.92
C THR A 11 -8.32 15.23 -17.38
N PHE A 12 -7.17 14.70 -16.97
CA PHE A 12 -5.87 15.13 -17.44
C PHE A 12 -5.01 13.91 -17.84
N ARG A 13 -4.86 13.74 -19.16
CA ARG A 13 -3.83 12.97 -19.89
C ARG A 13 -3.85 11.44 -19.78
N HIS A 14 -4.57 10.74 -20.68
CA HIS A 14 -4.02 10.00 -21.84
C HIS A 14 -5.06 9.10 -22.53
N SER A 15 -5.04 9.11 -23.86
CA SER A 15 -5.90 8.39 -24.81
C SER A 15 -5.70 6.86 -24.86
N LEU A 16 -4.68 6.31 -24.19
CA LEU A 16 -4.28 4.91 -24.40
C LEU A 16 -5.00 3.93 -23.46
N VAL A 17 -5.21 4.30 -22.19
CA VAL A 17 -5.95 3.48 -21.21
C VAL A 17 -7.42 3.31 -21.63
N THR A 18 -8.05 4.36 -22.15
CA THR A 18 -9.43 4.29 -22.68
C THR A 18 -9.53 3.33 -23.88
N GLN A 19 -8.53 3.30 -24.76
CA GLN A 19 -8.50 2.37 -25.91
C GLN A 19 -8.32 0.92 -25.48
N ILE A 20 -7.42 0.62 -24.54
CA ILE A 20 -7.19 -0.76 -24.06
C ILE A 20 -8.42 -1.29 -23.32
N THR A 21 -9.12 -0.44 -22.56
CA THR A 21 -10.35 -0.82 -21.86
C THR A 21 -11.52 -1.04 -22.84
N SER A 22 -11.56 -0.29 -23.95
CA SER A 22 -12.56 -0.47 -25.01
C SER A 22 -12.36 -1.74 -25.85
N HIS A 23 -11.11 -2.18 -26.05
CA HIS A 23 -10.85 -3.39 -26.84
C HIS A 23 -11.10 -4.70 -26.08
N LEU A 24 -11.00 -4.69 -24.75
CA LEU A 24 -11.30 -5.86 -23.91
C LEU A 24 -12.80 -6.03 -23.61
N THR A 25 -13.66 -5.08 -24.01
CA THR A 25 -15.09 -5.07 -23.67
C THR A 25 -16.03 -5.34 -24.85
N HIS A 26 -15.52 -5.58 -26.06
CA HIS A 26 -16.36 -5.78 -27.25
C HIS A 26 -17.02 -7.17 -27.40
N SER A 27 -16.84 -8.08 -26.43
CA SER A 27 -17.49 -9.40 -26.45
C SER A 27 -18.01 -9.78 -25.05
N ALA A 28 -18.92 -9.00 -24.49
CA ALA A 28 -19.79 -9.46 -23.42
C ALA A 28 -21.08 -8.60 -23.38
N SER A 29 -22.15 -9.24 -22.94
CA SER A 29 -23.51 -8.75 -22.68
C SER A 29 -23.64 -7.29 -22.19
N ARG A 30 -24.85 -6.72 -22.33
CA ARG A 30 -25.33 -5.48 -21.67
C ARG A 30 -25.28 -5.55 -20.13
N GLU A 31 -24.14 -5.91 -19.56
CA GLU A 31 -23.87 -5.75 -18.13
C GLU A 31 -23.72 -4.26 -17.85
N PHE A 32 -24.45 -3.78 -16.86
CA PHE A 32 -24.37 -2.41 -16.39
C PHE A 32 -22.91 -2.07 -16.07
N ALA A 33 -22.32 -1.13 -16.82
CA ALA A 33 -20.97 -0.67 -16.58
C ALA A 33 -20.90 -0.03 -15.18
N VAL A 34 -20.26 -0.73 -14.25
CA VAL A 34 -20.05 -0.24 -12.88
C VAL A 34 -18.99 0.85 -12.91
N LYS A 35 -19.22 1.95 -12.19
CA LYS A 35 -18.30 3.10 -12.12
C LYS A 35 -17.45 3.05 -10.84
N VAL A 36 -16.20 3.47 -10.94
CA VAL A 36 -15.37 3.82 -9.79
C VAL A 36 -15.62 5.30 -9.45
N ARG A 37 -15.94 5.59 -8.19
CA ARG A 37 -16.05 6.96 -7.69
C ARG A 37 -14.68 7.52 -7.33
N GLU A 38 -14.44 8.79 -7.64
CA GLU A 38 -13.23 9.47 -7.18
C GLU A 38 -13.35 9.84 -5.70
N TYR A 39 -12.24 9.70 -4.98
CA TYR A 39 -12.15 10.00 -3.55
C TYR A 39 -11.04 11.01 -3.27
N PRO A 40 -11.20 12.29 -3.63
CA PRO A 40 -10.31 13.33 -3.14
C PRO A 40 -10.38 13.41 -1.60
N ALA A 41 -9.40 14.05 -0.97
CA ALA A 41 -9.31 14.13 0.49
C ALA A 41 -10.57 14.70 1.17
N GLU A 42 -11.28 15.66 0.56
CA GLU A 42 -12.55 16.14 1.12
C GLU A 42 -13.63 15.04 1.12
N GLU A 43 -13.65 14.21 0.09
CA GLU A 43 -14.61 13.11 -0.05
C GLU A 43 -14.36 11.98 0.92
N VAL A 44 -13.08 11.69 1.18
CA VAL A 44 -12.68 10.80 2.26
C VAL A 44 -13.21 11.33 3.59
N GLY A 45 -13.07 12.62 3.87
CA GLY A 45 -13.63 13.24 5.08
C GLY A 45 -15.15 13.07 5.20
N ARG A 46 -15.90 13.26 4.11
CA ARG A 46 -17.36 13.01 4.08
C ARG A 46 -17.70 11.56 4.35
N CYS A 47 -16.98 10.63 3.71
CA CYS A 47 -17.13 9.20 3.94
C CYS A 47 -16.89 8.81 5.40
N LEU A 48 -15.79 9.27 6.00
CA LEU A 48 -15.47 8.97 7.40
C LEU A 48 -16.58 9.46 8.33
N ALA A 49 -17.10 10.66 8.10
CA ALA A 49 -18.23 11.21 8.87
C ALA A 49 -19.51 10.38 8.68
N ALA A 50 -19.86 10.02 7.44
CA ALA A 50 -21.05 9.21 7.13
C ALA A 50 -20.97 7.81 7.76
N LYS A 51 -19.81 7.16 7.63
CA LYS A 51 -19.54 5.86 8.26
C LYS A 51 -19.68 5.97 9.77
N ARG A 52 -19.01 6.93 10.42
CA ARG A 52 -19.10 7.13 11.87
C ARG A 52 -20.55 7.39 12.33
N GLY A 53 -21.31 8.20 11.59
CA GLY A 53 -22.72 8.46 11.89
C GLY A 53 -23.61 7.21 11.80
N THR A 54 -23.24 6.24 10.97
CA THR A 54 -24.02 5.02 10.73
C THR A 54 -23.58 3.85 11.62
N SER A 55 -22.27 3.59 11.72
CA SER A 55 -21.72 2.46 12.48
C SER A 55 -21.34 2.82 13.92
N GLY A 56 -21.18 4.10 14.23
CA GLY A 56 -20.59 4.56 15.49
C GLY A 56 -19.09 4.24 15.62
N THR A 57 -18.45 3.76 14.56
CA THR A 57 -17.04 3.33 14.60
C THR A 57 -16.13 4.30 13.86
N ASN A 58 -14.90 4.38 14.36
CA ASN A 58 -13.81 5.06 13.68
C ASN A 58 -13.31 4.19 12.51
N THR A 59 -12.51 4.76 11.60
CA THR A 59 -11.94 4.00 10.48
C THR A 59 -10.51 3.59 10.73
N TRP A 60 -10.19 2.30 10.64
CA TRP A 60 -8.83 1.79 10.75
C TRP A 60 -8.47 0.96 9.51
N ILE A 61 -7.51 1.45 8.74
CA ILE A 61 -6.92 0.77 7.58
C ILE A 61 -5.54 0.26 8.00
N ALA A 62 -5.32 -1.05 7.90
CA ALA A 62 -4.02 -1.65 8.16
C ALA A 62 -3.43 -2.22 6.87
N PHE A 63 -2.14 -2.01 6.68
CA PHE A 63 -1.32 -2.61 5.65
C PHE A 63 -0.34 -3.60 6.30
N PHE A 64 -0.13 -4.74 5.66
CA PHE A 64 0.84 -5.74 6.07
C PHE A 64 1.67 -6.13 4.86
N GLY A 65 2.97 -5.83 4.90
CA GLY A 65 3.86 -6.20 3.82
C GLY A 65 5.08 -5.30 3.72
N ASP A 66 5.60 -5.21 2.50
CA ASP A 66 6.94 -4.70 2.25
C ASP A 66 6.94 -3.28 1.64
N SER A 67 8.02 -2.92 0.95
CA SER A 67 8.17 -1.66 0.21
C SER A 67 6.97 -1.27 -0.67
N ASN A 68 6.23 -2.24 -1.20
CA ASN A 68 5.08 -2.01 -2.05
C ASN A 68 3.88 -1.51 -1.22
N MET A 69 3.65 -2.11 -0.04
CA MET A 69 2.61 -1.63 0.89
C MET A 69 2.96 -0.26 1.47
N ARG A 70 4.25 0.01 1.70
CA ARG A 70 4.72 1.35 2.07
C ARG A 70 4.38 2.40 1.02
N GLN A 71 4.54 2.12 -0.27
CA GLN A 71 4.13 3.09 -1.32
C GLN A 71 2.63 3.33 -1.37
N LYS A 72 1.82 2.31 -1.06
CA LYS A 72 0.37 2.48 -0.94
C LYS A 72 0.02 3.39 0.23
N MET A 73 0.65 3.17 1.38
CA MET A 73 0.50 4.06 2.53
C MET A 73 1.01 5.48 2.20
N GLU A 74 2.11 5.61 1.46
CA GLU A 74 2.62 6.91 0.99
C GLU A 74 1.56 7.64 0.14
N ALA A 75 1.00 6.97 -0.86
CA ALA A 75 -0.08 7.52 -1.68
C ALA A 75 -1.31 7.90 -0.84
N LEU A 76 -1.68 7.07 0.15
CA LEU A 76 -2.74 7.39 1.09
C LEU A 76 -2.44 8.68 1.86
N THR A 77 -1.22 8.80 2.41
CA THR A 77 -0.81 9.96 3.20
C THR A 77 -0.77 11.26 2.43
N GLU A 78 -0.37 11.23 1.18
CA GLU A 78 -0.21 12.42 0.35
C GLU A 78 -1.54 12.89 -0.26
N TRP A 79 -2.42 11.96 -0.65
CA TRP A 79 -3.55 12.27 -1.52
C TRP A 79 -4.93 12.11 -0.88
N PHE A 80 -5.04 11.27 0.17
CA PHE A 80 -6.33 10.84 0.69
C PHE A 80 -6.61 11.24 2.13
N LEU A 81 -5.59 11.64 2.90
CA LEU A 81 -5.77 12.10 4.27
C LEU A 81 -6.57 13.43 4.29
N PRO A 82 -7.75 13.50 4.94
CA PRO A 82 -8.55 14.72 4.98
C PRO A 82 -7.79 15.89 5.62
N PRO A 83 -7.84 17.10 5.05
CA PRO A 83 -7.11 18.26 5.58
C PRO A 83 -7.65 18.81 6.90
N GLY A 84 -8.89 18.47 7.28
CA GLY A 84 -9.54 18.93 8.52
C GLY A 84 -9.21 18.12 9.78
N LEU A 85 -8.21 17.24 9.71
CA LEU A 85 -7.79 16.41 10.86
C LEU A 85 -6.39 16.79 11.32
N THR A 86 -6.16 16.66 12.63
CA THR A 86 -4.83 16.72 13.23
C THR A 86 -4.22 15.33 13.24
N TYR A 87 -3.03 15.19 12.66
CA TYR A 87 -2.36 13.90 12.53
C TYR A 87 -1.24 13.72 13.55
N THR A 88 -1.26 12.58 14.23
CA THR A 88 -0.19 12.12 15.12
C THR A 88 0.49 10.89 14.52
N TYR A 89 1.81 10.84 14.63
CA TYR A 89 2.65 9.83 13.99
C TYR A 89 3.35 8.99 15.04
N TYR A 90 3.41 7.68 14.81
CA TYR A 90 4.05 6.72 15.70
C TYR A 90 4.94 5.78 14.91
N LEU A 91 6.07 5.44 15.52
CA LEU A 91 6.95 4.36 15.07
C LEU A 91 6.96 3.32 16.17
N ASN A 92 6.46 2.14 15.88
CA ASN A 92 6.01 1.19 16.90
C ASN A 92 5.05 1.89 17.86
N ASP A 93 5.43 1.98 19.13
CA ASP A 93 4.58 2.53 20.19
C ASP A 93 5.00 3.96 20.62
N THR A 94 6.03 4.49 19.97
CA THR A 94 6.64 5.80 20.28
C THR A 94 6.09 6.87 19.36
N GLN A 95 5.52 7.92 19.95
CA GLN A 95 5.09 9.11 19.20
C GLN A 95 6.30 9.87 18.69
N VAL A 96 6.25 10.29 17.43
CA VAL A 96 7.33 11.03 16.77
C VAL A 96 6.79 12.25 16.02
N THR A 97 7.68 13.14 15.61
CA THR A 97 7.34 14.23 14.69
C THR A 97 7.05 13.67 13.29
N ARG A 98 6.28 14.43 12.49
CA ARG A 98 6.04 14.08 11.08
C ARG A 98 7.34 13.90 10.30
N ASP A 99 8.32 14.78 10.51
CA ASP A 99 9.58 14.73 9.77
C ASP A 99 10.42 13.52 10.14
N ALA A 100 10.48 13.15 11.42
CA ALA A 100 11.14 11.92 11.86
C ALA A 100 10.45 10.67 11.31
N PHE A 101 9.11 10.67 11.30
CA PHE A 101 8.32 9.61 10.69
C PHE A 101 8.64 9.49 9.19
N MET A 102 8.53 10.58 8.43
CA MET A 102 8.76 10.56 6.97
C MET A 102 10.20 10.21 6.61
N THR A 103 11.18 10.62 7.42
CA THR A 103 12.59 10.26 7.22
C THR A 103 12.77 8.75 7.27
N LEU A 104 12.27 8.09 8.32
CA LEU A 104 12.36 6.63 8.46
C LEU A 104 11.44 5.88 7.51
N PHE A 105 10.29 6.46 7.18
CA PHE A 105 9.32 5.86 6.28
C PHE A 105 9.80 5.87 4.82
N LEU A 106 10.53 6.90 4.38
CA LEU A 106 11.01 7.01 3.00
C LEU A 106 12.42 6.46 2.79
N ASN A 107 13.26 6.39 3.85
CA ASN A 107 14.66 6.02 3.70
C ASN A 107 14.92 4.52 4.01
N PRO A 108 15.29 3.71 3.00
CA PRO A 108 15.50 2.27 3.18
C PRO A 108 16.76 1.89 3.96
N SER A 109 17.72 2.81 4.15
CA SER A 109 19.05 2.46 4.69
C SER A 109 19.14 2.42 6.22
N GLN A 110 18.07 2.75 6.93
CA GLN A 110 18.05 2.82 8.40
C GLN A 110 17.35 1.58 8.99
N LEU A 111 17.63 1.30 10.27
CA LEU A 111 16.93 0.27 11.03
C LEU A 111 15.43 0.61 11.03
N ARG A 112 14.64 -0.14 10.26
CA ARG A 112 13.21 0.14 10.12
C ARG A 112 12.45 -0.33 11.36
N PRO A 113 11.50 0.46 11.86
CA PRO A 113 10.56 -0.02 12.87
C PRO A 113 9.65 -1.10 12.30
N ASP A 114 9.16 -1.99 13.16
CA ASP A 114 8.23 -3.07 12.79
C ASP A 114 6.88 -2.52 12.35
N SER A 115 6.51 -1.33 12.85
CA SER A 115 5.24 -0.70 12.52
C SER A 115 5.32 0.82 12.41
N PHE A 116 4.48 1.34 11.52
CA PHE A 116 4.24 2.75 11.30
C PHE A 116 2.76 3.02 11.50
N ASP A 117 2.43 4.03 12.30
CA ASP A 117 1.05 4.35 12.65
C ASP A 117 0.78 5.86 12.46
N ILE A 118 -0.35 6.18 11.85
CA ILE A 118 -0.87 7.54 11.67
C ILE A 118 -2.28 7.59 12.24
N LEU A 119 -2.52 8.50 13.19
CA LEU A 119 -3.82 8.73 13.79
C LEU A 119 -4.29 10.14 13.42
N GLY A 120 -5.39 10.25 12.67
CA GLY A 120 -6.06 11.51 12.37
C GLY A 120 -7.24 11.73 13.31
N CYS A 121 -7.20 12.81 14.09
CA CYS A 121 -8.23 13.18 15.05
C CYS A 121 -8.82 14.55 14.71
N ARG A 122 -10.11 14.75 14.99
CA ARG A 122 -10.73 16.08 14.88
C ARG A 122 -10.27 16.95 16.05
N SER A 123 -9.90 18.20 15.79
CA SER A 123 -9.55 19.13 16.87
C SER A 123 -10.81 19.40 17.71
N SER A 124 -10.73 19.16 19.02
CA SER A 124 -11.85 19.38 19.95
C SER A 124 -12.32 20.84 19.98
N ASN A 125 -11.50 21.78 19.50
CA ASN A 125 -11.74 23.21 19.60
C ASN A 125 -12.49 23.81 18.39
N GLU A 126 -12.75 23.04 17.33
CA GLU A 126 -13.41 23.55 16.12
C GLU A 126 -14.95 23.59 16.20
N GLY A 127 -15.54 23.09 17.30
CA GLY A 127 -17.00 23.04 17.49
C GLY A 127 -17.73 24.39 17.54
N ASN A 128 -17.03 25.53 17.43
CA ASN A 128 -17.63 26.87 17.53
C ASN A 128 -17.35 27.82 16.34
N LEU A 129 -16.74 27.37 15.24
CA LEU A 129 -16.39 28.22 14.09
C LEU A 129 -17.20 27.90 12.82
N ASN A 130 -18.51 27.71 12.94
CA ASN A 130 -19.41 27.70 11.77
C ASN A 130 -19.62 29.15 11.29
N ASN A 131 -18.93 29.61 10.23
CA ASN A 131 -19.48 30.48 9.16
C ASN A 131 -18.51 31.20 8.20
N SER A 132 -17.19 30.95 8.19
CA SER A 132 -16.33 31.61 7.18
C SER A 132 -15.85 30.63 6.11
N GLY A 133 -16.56 30.62 4.98
CA GLY A 133 -16.16 29.93 3.77
C GLY A 133 -14.87 30.52 3.19
N GLY A 134 -13.73 30.05 3.67
CA GLY A 134 -12.41 30.37 3.13
C GLY A 134 -11.92 29.25 2.22
N ALA A 135 -11.69 29.56 0.95
CA ALA A 135 -11.15 28.63 -0.04
C ALA A 135 -9.78 28.08 0.41
N TYR A 136 -9.69 26.78 0.66
CA TYR A 136 -8.44 26.09 0.97
C TYR A 136 -7.49 26.15 -0.23
N ARG A 137 -6.33 26.78 -0.04
CA ARG A 137 -5.22 26.76 -1.02
C ARG A 137 -4.53 25.40 -0.95
N ARG A 138 -4.53 24.65 -2.05
CA ARG A 138 -3.67 23.46 -2.22
C ARG A 138 -2.22 23.83 -1.93
N ASN A 139 -1.58 23.11 -1.02
CA ASN A 139 -0.12 23.15 -0.88
C ASN A 139 0.49 22.52 -2.14
N THR A 140 0.89 23.36 -3.08
CA THR A 140 1.74 22.96 -4.20
C THR A 140 3.05 22.46 -3.62
N LEU A 141 3.42 21.22 -3.98
CA LEU A 141 4.69 20.58 -3.63
C LEU A 141 5.84 21.58 -3.88
N VAL A 142 6.49 22.04 -2.81
CA VAL A 142 7.70 22.87 -2.92
C VAL A 142 8.83 21.92 -3.29
N SER A 143 9.28 22.02 -4.55
CA SER A 143 10.53 21.43 -5.01
C SER A 143 11.68 22.07 -4.22
N SER A 144 12.20 21.39 -3.21
CA SER A 144 13.36 21.84 -2.44
C SER A 144 14.60 21.79 -3.34
N GLY A 145 15.14 22.98 -3.63
CA GLY A 145 16.43 23.15 -4.27
C GLY A 145 17.57 22.75 -3.33
N ASN A 146 18.61 22.14 -3.91
CA ASN A 146 19.85 21.71 -3.27
C ASN A 146 20.48 22.79 -2.38
N SER A 147 20.69 22.45 -1.10
CA SER A 147 21.75 23.04 -0.28
C SER A 147 22.68 21.92 0.19
N GLN A 148 23.86 21.84 -0.43
CA GLN A 148 24.96 21.02 0.07
C GLN A 148 25.54 21.68 1.33
N GLY A 149 25.40 21.00 2.47
CA GLY A 149 26.12 21.30 3.71
C GLY A 149 26.79 20.03 4.19
N GLY A 150 28.12 19.96 4.07
CA GLY A 150 28.92 18.84 4.55
C GLY A 150 28.93 18.81 6.08
N VAL A 151 28.56 17.67 6.66
CA VAL A 151 28.76 17.37 8.07
C VAL A 151 29.42 16.00 8.18
N THR A 152 30.68 16.00 8.59
CA THR A 152 31.41 14.83 9.06
C THR A 152 31.04 14.55 10.51
N SER A 153 30.41 13.41 10.79
CA SER A 153 30.27 12.87 12.14
C SER A 153 30.80 11.45 12.19
N LYS A 154 31.88 11.25 12.97
CA LYS A 154 32.33 9.94 13.45
C LYS A 154 31.30 9.45 14.47
N GLU A 155 30.75 8.27 14.27
CA GLU A 155 29.82 7.67 15.22
C GLU A 155 30.42 6.39 15.80
N THR A 156 30.59 6.43 17.12
CA THR A 156 31.07 5.37 17.99
C THR A 156 29.97 4.32 18.15
N GLN A 157 30.27 3.06 17.86
CA GLN A 157 29.38 1.94 18.15
C GLN A 157 29.22 1.78 19.67
N ALA A 158 28.01 2.00 20.17
CA ALA A 158 27.62 1.62 21.53
C ALA A 158 27.03 0.21 21.50
N GLU A 159 27.63 -0.68 22.31
CA GLU A 159 27.14 -2.01 22.60
C GLU A 159 25.73 -1.95 23.19
N ARG A 160 24.81 -2.71 22.58
CA ARG A 160 23.43 -2.81 23.02
C ARG A 160 23.32 -3.99 24.00
N SER A 161 23.22 -3.67 25.28
CA SER A 161 22.95 -4.63 26.35
C SER A 161 21.61 -5.33 26.14
N GLU A 162 21.63 -6.66 26.16
CA GLU A 162 20.46 -7.53 26.23
C GLU A 162 19.77 -7.38 27.60
N SER A 163 18.85 -6.42 27.72
CA SER A 163 17.87 -6.42 28.80
C SER A 163 16.52 -6.89 28.25
N SER A 164 16.37 -8.22 28.23
CA SER A 164 15.07 -8.89 28.15
C SER A 164 14.27 -8.60 29.44
N GLN A 165 13.67 -7.40 29.52
CA GLN A 165 12.58 -7.17 30.44
C GLN A 165 11.30 -7.72 29.81
N ILE A 166 10.74 -8.75 30.46
CA ILE A 166 9.38 -9.22 30.26
C ILE A 166 8.46 -8.06 30.66
N ALA A 167 8.17 -7.19 29.68
CA ALA A 167 7.18 -6.15 29.82
C ALA A 167 5.81 -6.83 30.01
N SER A 168 5.09 -6.39 31.03
CA SER A 168 3.70 -6.78 31.29
C SER A 168 2.87 -6.77 30.00
N LYS A 169 2.16 -7.88 29.75
CA LYS A 169 1.25 -8.09 28.61
C LYS A 169 0.08 -7.10 28.54
N ASP A 170 -0.10 -6.25 29.55
CA ASP A 170 -1.11 -5.19 29.54
C ASP A 170 -0.63 -3.89 28.88
N SER A 171 0.63 -3.87 28.44
CA SER A 171 1.16 -2.75 27.68
C SER A 171 0.72 -2.82 26.20
N VAL A 172 0.03 -1.76 25.80
CA VAL A 172 0.11 -1.12 24.47
C VAL A 172 -0.82 -1.60 23.35
N LEU A 173 -2.12 -1.66 23.62
CA LEU A 173 -3.07 -1.04 22.69
C LEU A 173 -3.61 0.20 23.38
N LYS A 174 -2.92 1.34 23.19
CA LYS A 174 -3.37 2.63 23.71
C LYS A 174 -4.83 2.83 23.29
N PRO A 175 -5.77 2.99 24.24
CA PRO A 175 -7.15 3.29 23.90
C PRO A 175 -7.23 4.76 23.51
N THR A 176 -6.72 5.12 22.34
CA THR A 176 -7.05 6.39 21.69
C THR A 176 -8.45 6.24 21.12
N LYS A 177 -9.47 6.36 21.98
CA LYS A 177 -10.89 6.23 21.58
C LYS A 177 -11.33 7.32 20.58
N ASP A 178 -10.50 8.32 20.32
CA ASP A 178 -10.89 9.57 19.66
C ASP A 178 -10.20 9.83 18.31
N TYR A 179 -9.78 8.80 17.56
CA TYR A 179 -9.37 8.99 16.17
C TYR A 179 -10.57 8.94 15.22
N GLU A 180 -10.57 9.69 14.11
CA GLU A 180 -11.52 9.46 13.02
C GLU A 180 -10.97 8.45 12.01
N ILE A 181 -9.65 8.53 11.76
CA ILE A 181 -8.92 7.60 10.90
C ILE A 181 -7.62 7.14 11.57
N ARG A 182 -7.34 5.84 11.49
CA ARG A 182 -6.05 5.24 11.81
C ARG A 182 -5.53 4.52 10.57
N VAL A 183 -4.27 4.75 10.25
CA VAL A 183 -3.57 4.05 9.17
C VAL A 183 -2.34 3.39 9.77
N THR A 184 -2.24 2.07 9.63
CA THR A 184 -1.11 1.30 10.14
C THR A 184 -0.41 0.59 8.99
N LEU A 185 0.92 0.54 9.02
CA LEU A 185 1.72 -0.38 8.21
C LEU A 185 2.52 -1.26 9.15
N LEU A 186 2.25 -2.56 9.14
CA LEU A 186 3.13 -3.59 9.67
C LEU A 186 4.14 -3.95 8.60
N TRP A 187 5.40 -3.62 8.86
CA TRP A 187 6.49 -3.81 7.92
C TRP A 187 7.01 -5.25 7.98
N VAL A 188 7.02 -5.93 6.85
CA VAL A 188 7.66 -7.24 6.68
C VAL A 188 8.94 -7.03 5.90
N GLY A 189 10.06 -7.08 6.62
CA GLY A 189 11.37 -6.63 6.14
C GLY A 189 12.05 -7.53 5.11
N GLU A 190 13.19 -7.02 4.65
CA GLU A 190 14.01 -7.65 3.61
C GLU A 190 14.73 -8.90 4.11
N LYS A 191 14.93 -9.10 5.41
CA LYS A 191 15.65 -10.27 5.93
C LYS A 191 14.74 -11.15 6.75
N ILE A 192 13.76 -11.78 6.10
CA ILE A 192 12.89 -12.73 6.82
C ILE A 192 13.71 -13.98 7.19
N ASN A 193 14.54 -13.88 8.23
CA ASN A 193 15.07 -15.02 8.95
C ASN A 193 13.99 -15.49 9.94
N ASP A 194 14.21 -16.61 10.62
CA ASP A 194 13.21 -17.12 11.58
C ASP A 194 12.93 -16.14 12.73
N GLN A 195 13.83 -15.20 13.02
CA GLN A 195 13.66 -14.18 14.05
C GLN A 195 12.70 -13.06 13.60
N ASP A 196 12.79 -12.60 12.35
CA ASP A 196 11.96 -11.52 11.79
C ASP A 196 10.51 -11.98 11.48
N LYS A 197 10.26 -13.29 11.43
CA LYS A 197 8.88 -13.84 11.38
C LYS A 197 8.10 -13.50 12.65
N VAL A 198 8.78 -13.45 13.79
CA VAL A 198 8.14 -13.39 15.11
C VAL A 198 7.39 -12.08 15.32
N PRO A 199 7.94 -10.87 15.09
CA PRO A 199 7.24 -9.64 15.41
C PRO A 199 5.98 -9.43 14.57
N ALA A 200 6.06 -9.65 13.25
CA ALA A 200 4.94 -9.42 12.34
C ALA A 200 3.77 -10.41 12.58
N VAL A 201 4.08 -11.69 12.79
CA VAL A 201 3.07 -12.71 13.14
C VAL A 201 2.50 -12.42 14.53
N THR A 202 3.34 -12.04 15.50
CA THR A 202 2.91 -11.68 16.86
C THR A 202 1.95 -10.51 16.85
N ARG A 203 2.20 -9.45 16.07
CA ARG A 203 1.26 -8.32 15.94
C ARG A 203 -0.07 -8.72 15.30
N LEU A 204 -0.06 -9.62 14.32
CA LEU A 204 -1.32 -10.15 13.76
C LEU A 204 -2.09 -11.01 14.77
N GLU A 205 -1.39 -11.82 15.56
CA GLU A 205 -1.97 -12.58 16.68
C GLU A 205 -2.58 -11.64 17.74
N GLU A 206 -1.87 -10.59 18.13
CA GLU A 206 -2.39 -9.55 19.02
C GLU A 206 -3.65 -8.90 18.46
N TRP A 207 -3.67 -8.55 17.16
CA TRP A 207 -4.88 -8.00 16.53
C TRP A 207 -6.01 -9.02 16.49
N ALA A 208 -5.73 -10.30 16.23
CA ALA A 208 -6.74 -11.35 16.20
C ALA A 208 -7.47 -11.48 17.55
N GLU A 209 -6.74 -11.32 18.66
CA GLU A 209 -7.26 -11.38 20.02
C GLU A 209 -7.77 -10.02 20.57
N ALA A 210 -7.37 -8.90 19.95
CA ALA A 210 -7.75 -7.57 20.39
C ALA A 210 -9.27 -7.32 20.30
N LYS A 211 -9.81 -6.53 21.22
CA LYS A 211 -11.23 -6.11 21.18
C LYS A 211 -11.57 -5.32 19.91
N MET A 212 -10.63 -4.51 19.42
CA MET A 212 -10.76 -3.70 18.22
C MET A 212 -9.80 -4.22 17.16
N VAL A 213 -10.29 -4.36 15.94
CA VAL A 213 -9.51 -4.79 14.76
C VAL A 213 -9.59 -3.72 13.67
N PRO A 214 -8.69 -3.72 12.69
CA PRO A 214 -8.84 -2.87 11.51
C PRO A 214 -10.18 -3.11 10.82
N ASP A 215 -10.78 -2.10 10.18
CA ASP A 215 -11.95 -2.32 9.30
C ASP A 215 -11.55 -3.06 8.01
N VAL A 216 -10.29 -2.86 7.60
CA VAL A 216 -9.68 -3.57 6.50
C VAL A 216 -8.21 -3.81 6.79
N LEU A 217 -7.76 -5.03 6.54
CA LEU A 217 -6.36 -5.41 6.51
C LEU A 217 -5.96 -5.73 5.07
N VAL A 218 -4.97 -5.02 4.58
CA VAL A 218 -4.45 -5.13 3.21
C VAL A 218 -3.09 -5.79 3.25
N ILE A 219 -3.00 -6.98 2.69
CA ILE A 219 -1.79 -7.82 2.67
C ILE A 219 -1.16 -7.72 1.29
N GLY A 220 0.11 -7.35 1.24
CA GLY A 220 0.90 -7.40 0.02
C GLY A 220 2.29 -7.89 0.34
N ILE A 221 2.45 -9.21 0.29
CA ILE A 221 3.72 -9.90 0.49
C ILE A 221 4.16 -10.54 -0.82
N GLY A 222 5.46 -10.59 -1.05
CA GLY A 222 6.00 -11.46 -2.09
C GLY A 222 7.22 -10.94 -2.83
N LYS A 223 7.28 -9.65 -3.14
CA LYS A 223 8.41 -9.13 -3.92
C LYS A 223 9.73 -9.27 -3.17
N TRP A 224 9.80 -8.83 -1.91
CA TRP A 224 11.04 -8.99 -1.13
C TRP A 224 11.30 -10.43 -0.73
N LEU A 225 10.25 -11.23 -0.56
CA LEU A 225 10.39 -12.68 -0.41
C LEU A 225 11.16 -13.26 -1.59
N MET A 226 10.90 -12.83 -2.83
CA MET A 226 11.65 -13.28 -4.00
C MET A 226 13.10 -12.77 -4.03
N ASN A 227 13.37 -11.56 -3.52
CA ASN A 227 14.71 -10.94 -3.57
C ASN A 227 15.77 -11.67 -2.72
N ASN A 228 15.37 -12.49 -1.75
CA ASN A 228 16.27 -13.11 -0.79
C ASN A 228 16.84 -14.46 -1.21
N PHE A 229 16.39 -15.01 -2.34
CA PHE A 229 16.77 -16.34 -2.76
C PHE A 229 17.55 -16.26 -4.07
N GLU A 230 18.88 -16.30 -3.98
CA GLU A 230 19.75 -16.46 -5.14
C GLU A 230 19.61 -17.84 -5.81
N GLN A 231 18.90 -18.79 -5.18
CA GLN A 231 18.66 -20.15 -5.67
C GLN A 231 17.16 -20.38 -6.00
N GLU A 232 16.89 -20.87 -7.22
CA GLU A 232 15.61 -20.77 -7.93
C GLU A 232 14.38 -21.48 -7.30
N LEU A 233 14.56 -22.42 -6.37
CA LEU A 233 13.43 -23.19 -5.77
C LEU A 233 13.10 -22.83 -4.32
N SER A 234 14.00 -22.15 -3.62
CA SER A 234 13.80 -21.78 -2.21
C SER A 234 12.62 -20.82 -1.93
N PRO A 235 12.25 -19.85 -2.80
CA PRO A 235 11.26 -18.84 -2.42
C PRO A 235 9.88 -19.41 -2.15
N TYR A 236 9.46 -20.45 -2.88
CA TYR A 236 8.11 -21.01 -2.75
C TYR A 236 7.95 -21.87 -1.48
N THR A 237 8.95 -22.67 -1.14
CA THR A 237 8.96 -23.44 0.11
C THR A 237 8.98 -22.50 1.32
N TYR A 238 9.80 -21.44 1.23
CA TYR A 238 9.86 -20.42 2.25
C TYR A 238 8.52 -19.69 2.39
N LEU A 239 7.93 -19.27 1.27
CA LEU A 239 6.62 -18.62 1.22
C LEU A 239 5.55 -19.51 1.86
N ALA A 240 5.49 -20.79 1.49
CA ALA A 240 4.54 -21.74 2.07
C ALA A 240 4.72 -21.85 3.59
N THR A 241 5.97 -21.88 4.07
CA THR A 241 6.30 -21.92 5.49
C THR A 241 5.88 -20.64 6.20
N PHE A 242 6.19 -19.48 5.63
CA PHE A 242 5.81 -18.19 6.21
C PHE A 242 4.29 -18.01 6.26
N VAL A 243 3.59 -18.35 5.17
CA VAL A 243 2.13 -18.26 5.10
C VAL A 243 1.47 -19.27 6.04
N HIS A 244 2.10 -20.42 6.32
CA HIS A 244 1.62 -21.35 7.34
C HIS A 244 1.52 -20.67 8.72
N TYR A 245 2.51 -19.86 9.12
CA TYR A 245 2.45 -19.09 10.37
C TYR A 245 1.44 -17.94 10.32
N LEU A 246 1.24 -17.32 9.15
CA LEU A 246 0.24 -16.26 9.00
C LEU A 246 -1.20 -16.79 8.97
N SER A 247 -1.41 -18.03 8.55
CA SER A 247 -2.75 -18.55 8.27
C SER A 247 -3.67 -18.55 9.51
N PRO A 248 -3.24 -19.03 10.70
CA PRO A 248 -4.08 -19.01 11.89
C PRO A 248 -4.56 -17.61 12.32
N PRO A 249 -3.72 -16.58 12.49
CA PRO A 249 -4.21 -15.25 12.87
C PRO A 249 -5.06 -14.63 11.77
N LEU A 250 -4.71 -14.82 10.50
CA LEU A 250 -5.50 -14.31 9.37
C LEU A 250 -6.90 -14.93 9.32
N LEU A 251 -7.02 -16.24 9.56
CA LEU A 251 -8.33 -16.91 9.62
C LEU A 251 -9.21 -16.33 10.75
N ARG A 252 -8.63 -16.03 11.91
CA ARG A 252 -9.38 -15.43 13.03
C ARG A 252 -9.77 -13.99 12.73
N LEU A 253 -8.86 -13.19 12.16
CA LEU A 253 -9.12 -11.82 11.73
C LEU A 253 -10.18 -11.76 10.62
N ALA A 254 -10.15 -12.65 9.63
CA ALA A 254 -11.09 -12.66 8.50
C ALA A 254 -12.56 -12.84 8.92
N ARG A 255 -12.80 -13.42 10.12
CA ARG A 255 -14.14 -13.54 10.70
C ARG A 255 -14.68 -12.22 11.26
N ARG A 256 -13.79 -11.26 11.52
CA ARG A 256 -14.08 -10.01 12.22
C ARG A 256 -13.84 -8.77 11.37
N THR A 257 -13.03 -8.89 10.32
CA THR A 257 -12.66 -7.81 9.41
C THR A 257 -12.47 -8.32 7.98
N ARG A 258 -12.45 -7.39 7.02
CA ARG A 258 -12.11 -7.70 5.62
C ARG A 258 -10.60 -7.77 5.49
N ILE A 259 -10.12 -8.90 4.97
CA ILE A 259 -8.71 -9.04 4.63
C ILE A 259 -8.58 -9.14 3.13
N LEU A 260 -7.77 -8.27 2.54
CA LEU A 260 -7.55 -8.17 1.11
C LEU A 260 -6.11 -8.56 0.80
N HIS A 261 -5.90 -9.62 0.03
CA HIS A 261 -4.60 -9.91 -0.56
C HIS A 261 -4.46 -9.12 -1.87
N TRP A 262 -3.59 -8.12 -1.86
CA TRP A 262 -3.29 -7.27 -3.00
C TRP A 262 -2.32 -7.98 -3.94
N ALA A 263 -2.76 -8.27 -5.17
CA ALA A 263 -1.88 -8.82 -6.19
C ALA A 263 -0.67 -7.91 -6.44
N GLN A 264 0.51 -8.49 -6.60
CA GLN A 264 1.74 -7.72 -6.76
C GLN A 264 1.83 -7.07 -8.15
N SER A 265 2.32 -5.84 -8.17
CA SER A 265 2.69 -5.12 -9.40
C SER A 265 3.70 -5.93 -10.21
N ARG A 266 3.58 -5.87 -11.55
CA ARG A 266 4.52 -6.54 -12.43
C ARG A 266 5.84 -5.78 -12.51
N LEU A 267 6.94 -6.52 -12.58
CA LEU A 267 8.25 -5.92 -12.69
C LEU A 267 8.48 -5.35 -14.07
N ARG A 268 9.15 -4.21 -14.08
CA ARG A 268 9.62 -3.55 -15.30
C ARG A 268 11.02 -4.07 -15.61
N HIS A 269 11.08 -5.34 -16.03
CA HIS A 269 12.31 -6.10 -16.24
C HIS A 269 13.33 -5.37 -17.13
N TYR A 270 12.83 -4.61 -18.09
CA TYR A 270 13.63 -3.86 -19.05
C TYR A 270 14.44 -2.70 -18.44
N ASN A 271 14.19 -2.30 -17.19
CA ASN A 271 15.02 -1.31 -16.50
C ASN A 271 16.30 -1.91 -15.92
N PHE A 272 16.34 -3.22 -15.71
CA PHE A 272 17.54 -3.85 -15.19
C PHE A 272 18.71 -3.75 -16.17
N ASP A 273 18.40 -3.73 -17.48
CA ASP A 273 19.40 -3.54 -18.55
C ASP A 273 20.11 -2.18 -18.49
N PHE A 274 19.48 -1.15 -17.90
CA PHE A 274 20.02 0.21 -17.83
C PHE A 274 20.52 0.62 -16.43
N SER A 275 20.12 -0.12 -15.40
CA SER A 275 20.40 0.22 -13.99
C SER A 275 21.79 -0.18 -13.50
N VAL A 276 22.56 -0.96 -14.28
CA VAL A 276 23.95 -1.27 -13.96
C VAL A 276 24.82 -0.30 -14.77
N PRO A 277 25.50 0.66 -14.14
CA PRO A 277 26.44 1.54 -14.85
C PRO A 277 27.43 0.67 -15.62
N GLU A 278 27.71 0.98 -16.89
CA GLU A 278 28.63 0.22 -17.75
C GLU A 278 29.98 -0.10 -17.07
N ALA A 279 30.42 0.77 -16.14
CA ALA A 279 31.64 0.61 -15.34
C ALA A 279 31.57 -0.49 -14.26
N LYS A 280 30.42 -1.14 -14.00
CA LYS A 280 30.26 -2.21 -12.98
C LYS A 280 29.70 -3.53 -13.54
N VAL A 281 29.54 -3.65 -14.86
CA VAL A 281 29.08 -4.91 -15.49
C VAL A 281 30.26 -5.87 -15.65
N THR A 282 30.78 -6.40 -14.54
CA THR A 282 31.69 -7.57 -14.58
C THR A 282 30.91 -8.88 -14.70
N LYS A 283 29.58 -8.84 -14.51
CA LYS A 283 28.67 -9.98 -14.74
C LYS A 283 28.11 -9.88 -16.16
N THR A 284 28.33 -10.92 -16.96
CA THR A 284 27.79 -11.05 -18.33
C THR A 284 26.27 -10.78 -18.39
N ASN A 285 25.80 -10.11 -19.45
CA ASN A 285 24.38 -9.77 -19.66
C ASN A 285 23.42 -10.96 -19.46
N TRP A 286 23.82 -12.18 -19.85
CA TRP A 286 23.01 -13.38 -19.63
C TRP A 286 22.75 -13.68 -18.15
N ARG A 287 23.68 -13.32 -17.25
CA ARG A 287 23.54 -13.53 -15.81
C ARG A 287 22.56 -12.53 -15.20
N ILE A 288 22.49 -11.30 -15.71
CA ILE A 288 21.45 -10.32 -15.33
C ILE A 288 20.08 -10.82 -15.80
N ILE A 289 19.99 -11.30 -17.05
CA ILE A 289 18.74 -11.87 -17.60
C ILE A 289 18.31 -13.09 -16.78
N LEU A 290 19.22 -14.01 -16.45
CA LEU A 290 18.90 -15.19 -15.61
C LEU A 290 18.54 -14.80 -14.18
N LEU A 291 19.15 -13.76 -13.60
CA LEU A 291 18.75 -13.29 -12.27
C LEU A 291 17.36 -12.64 -12.31
N ASN A 292 16.98 -12.00 -13.42
CA ASN A 292 15.72 -11.24 -13.52
C ASN A 292 14.54 -12.04 -14.12
N ALA A 293 14.82 -13.08 -14.90
CA ALA A 293 13.81 -13.94 -15.51
C ALA A 293 12.92 -14.64 -14.46
N PRO A 294 13.46 -15.17 -13.34
CA PRO A 294 12.65 -15.68 -12.25
C PRO A 294 11.62 -14.65 -11.82
N TYR A 295 11.96 -13.37 -11.62
CA TYR A 295 10.99 -12.43 -11.10
C TYR A 295 9.85 -12.06 -12.07
N THR A 296 10.13 -12.02 -13.37
CA THR A 296 9.12 -11.68 -14.40
C THR A 296 7.99 -12.71 -14.41
N TYR A 297 8.33 -13.99 -14.25
CA TYR A 297 7.37 -15.09 -14.27
C TYR A 297 6.94 -15.56 -12.86
N SER A 298 7.79 -15.36 -11.85
CA SER A 298 7.53 -15.85 -10.48
C SER A 298 6.53 -14.98 -9.74
N LEU A 299 6.44 -13.67 -10.01
CA LEU A 299 5.43 -12.85 -9.33
C LEU A 299 3.99 -13.31 -9.64
N PRO A 300 3.58 -13.54 -10.91
CA PRO A 300 2.29 -14.16 -11.21
C PRO A 300 2.10 -15.55 -10.56
N LEU A 301 3.13 -16.39 -10.56
CA LEU A 301 3.07 -17.73 -9.95
C LEU A 301 2.90 -17.65 -8.44
N MET A 302 3.62 -16.75 -7.78
CA MET A 302 3.55 -16.49 -6.36
C MET A 302 2.20 -15.88 -5.97
N ASP A 303 1.67 -14.92 -6.74
CA ASP A 303 0.30 -14.41 -6.55
C ASP A 303 -0.73 -15.54 -6.63
N GLY A 304 -0.56 -16.46 -7.60
CA GLY A 304 -1.39 -17.65 -7.75
C GLY A 304 -1.25 -18.63 -6.57
N CYS A 305 -0.04 -18.85 -6.09
CA CYS A 305 0.27 -19.69 -4.94
C CYS A 305 -0.35 -19.10 -3.66
N LEU A 306 -0.14 -17.81 -3.39
CA LEU A 306 -0.74 -17.09 -2.27
C LEU A 306 -2.27 -17.12 -2.33
N LYS A 307 -2.85 -16.88 -3.52
CA LYS A 307 -4.29 -17.01 -3.72
C LYS A 307 -4.79 -18.39 -3.35
N HIS A 308 -4.07 -19.45 -3.72
CA HIS A 308 -4.44 -20.82 -3.39
C HIS A 308 -4.33 -21.11 -1.88
N ILE A 309 -3.21 -20.76 -1.26
CA ILE A 309 -2.93 -21.03 0.16
C ILE A 309 -3.84 -20.20 1.08
N LEU A 310 -4.13 -18.95 0.73
CA LEU A 310 -4.96 -18.04 1.54
C LEU A 310 -6.46 -18.21 1.28
N ARG A 311 -6.88 -18.91 0.22
CA ARG A 311 -8.30 -19.17 -0.06
C ARG A 311 -9.10 -19.71 1.14
N PRO A 312 -8.63 -20.71 1.92
CA PRO A 312 -9.37 -21.24 3.07
C PRO A 312 -9.44 -20.29 4.27
N THR A 313 -8.67 -19.20 4.31
CA THR A 313 -8.65 -18.29 5.47
C THR A 313 -9.75 -17.24 5.41
N GLY A 314 -10.50 -17.15 4.30
CA GLY A 314 -11.50 -16.09 4.08
C GLY A 314 -10.90 -14.77 3.55
N VAL A 315 -9.60 -14.75 3.27
CA VAL A 315 -8.93 -13.61 2.63
C VAL A 315 -9.41 -13.44 1.19
N TRP A 316 -9.74 -12.21 0.82
CA TRP A 316 -10.19 -11.87 -0.53
C TRP A 316 -8.99 -11.59 -1.41
N TYR A 317 -8.91 -12.29 -2.54
CA TYR A 317 -7.90 -11.99 -3.55
C TYR A 317 -8.34 -10.77 -4.36
N TRP A 318 -7.50 -9.73 -4.37
CA TRP A 318 -7.80 -8.47 -5.03
C TRP A 318 -6.87 -8.22 -6.22
N ASP A 319 -7.38 -8.54 -7.41
CA ASP A 319 -6.67 -8.44 -8.70
C ASP A 319 -7.18 -7.34 -9.63
N SER A 320 -8.22 -6.60 -9.24
CA SER A 320 -8.76 -5.52 -10.06
C SER A 320 -7.77 -4.38 -10.31
N THR A 321 -6.62 -4.41 -9.64
CA THR A 321 -5.54 -3.44 -9.81
C THR A 321 -4.49 -3.88 -10.81
N LEU A 322 -4.47 -5.16 -11.16
CA LEU A 322 -3.55 -5.72 -12.14
C LEU A 322 -3.68 -5.06 -13.53
N PRO A 323 -4.89 -4.76 -14.05
CA PRO A 323 -5.03 -4.05 -15.32
C PRO A 323 -4.33 -2.68 -15.33
N PHE A 324 -4.41 -1.91 -14.26
CA PHE A 324 -3.73 -0.61 -14.13
C PHE A 324 -2.21 -0.76 -14.12
N ASN A 325 -1.72 -1.73 -13.34
CA ASN A 325 -0.28 -2.05 -13.31
C ASN A 325 0.22 -2.48 -14.70
N LEU A 326 -0.54 -3.29 -15.45
CA LEU A 326 -0.18 -3.73 -16.80
C LEU A 326 -0.22 -2.59 -17.83
N ALA A 327 -1.22 -1.70 -17.74
CA ALA A 327 -1.30 -0.53 -18.60
C ALA A 327 -0.10 0.40 -18.38
N ASN A 328 0.21 0.71 -17.11
CA ASN A 328 1.36 1.53 -16.76
C ASN A 328 2.70 0.88 -17.17
N LEU A 329 2.85 -0.43 -17.00
CA LEU A 329 4.00 -1.18 -17.53
C LEU A 329 4.15 -0.98 -19.05
N LYS A 330 3.04 -1.05 -19.80
CA LYS A 330 3.06 -0.88 -21.26
C LYS A 330 3.43 0.53 -21.69
N GLU A 331 2.95 1.54 -20.97
CA GLU A 331 3.28 2.94 -21.22
C GLU A 331 4.76 3.21 -20.95
N CYS A 332 5.30 2.73 -19.83
CA CYS A 332 6.72 2.84 -19.54
C CYS A 332 7.59 2.10 -20.59
N GLU A 333 7.18 0.91 -21.04
CA GLU A 333 7.86 0.19 -22.14
C GLU A 333 7.86 1.04 -23.43
N THR A 334 6.75 1.69 -23.73
CA THR A 334 6.61 2.56 -24.91
C THR A 334 7.52 3.78 -24.82
N LEU A 335 7.57 4.44 -23.66
CA LEU A 335 8.46 5.58 -23.43
C LEU A 335 9.93 5.18 -23.58
N MET A 336 10.33 4.04 -23.04
CA MET A 336 11.70 3.56 -23.15
C MET A 336 12.06 3.19 -24.60
N LYS A 337 11.19 2.49 -25.34
CA LYS A 337 11.41 2.19 -26.77
C LYS A 337 11.52 3.44 -27.63
N ALA A 338 10.84 4.51 -27.24
CA ALA A 338 10.95 5.82 -27.88
C ALA A 338 12.13 6.67 -27.35
N ASN A 339 13.08 6.06 -26.62
CA ASN A 339 14.28 6.68 -26.08
C ASN A 339 14.02 7.83 -25.08
N PHE A 340 12.89 7.81 -24.35
CA PHE A 340 12.57 8.80 -23.33
C PHE A 340 13.07 8.44 -21.92
N SER A 341 13.85 7.37 -21.76
CA SER A 341 14.30 6.87 -20.45
C SER A 341 15.10 7.88 -19.61
N HIS A 342 15.76 8.84 -20.27
CA HIS A 342 16.54 9.90 -19.64
C HIS A 342 15.71 11.14 -19.29
N THR A 343 14.46 11.22 -19.74
CA THR A 343 13.63 12.41 -19.54
C THR A 343 12.93 12.40 -18.19
N ARG A 344 12.56 13.60 -17.71
CA ARG A 344 11.75 13.73 -16.50
C ARG A 344 10.45 12.94 -16.61
N LEU A 345 9.79 12.87 -17.77
CA LEU A 345 8.55 12.11 -17.92
C LEU A 345 8.71 10.63 -17.48
N TYR A 346 9.86 10.04 -17.74
CA TYR A 346 10.17 8.66 -17.37
C TYR A 346 10.59 8.52 -15.90
N THR A 347 11.38 9.46 -15.39
CA THR A 347 11.99 9.38 -14.04
C THR A 347 11.16 10.06 -12.95
N ASP A 348 10.16 10.86 -13.30
CA ASP A 348 9.27 11.54 -12.36
C ASP A 348 8.55 10.52 -11.48
N HIS A 349 8.31 10.89 -10.23
CA HIS A 349 7.56 10.09 -9.26
C HIS A 349 6.18 9.68 -9.80
N TRP A 350 5.51 10.53 -10.59
CA TRP A 350 4.17 10.20 -11.09
C TRP A 350 4.13 8.87 -11.87
N TRP A 351 4.98 8.74 -12.88
CA TRP A 351 5.11 7.54 -13.72
C TRP A 351 6.05 6.50 -13.10
N ARG A 352 7.08 6.99 -12.41
CA ARG A 352 8.12 6.25 -11.72
C ARG A 352 8.81 5.21 -12.61
N CYS A 353 8.82 5.36 -13.94
CA CYS A 353 9.16 4.29 -14.88
C CYS A 353 10.58 3.75 -14.69
N SER A 354 11.52 4.52 -14.14
CA SER A 354 12.89 4.07 -13.82
C SER A 354 12.97 3.08 -12.66
N ASP A 355 11.94 3.02 -11.82
CA ASP A 355 11.86 2.05 -10.73
C ASP A 355 11.42 0.69 -11.29
N PRO A 356 12.28 -0.35 -11.29
CA PRO A 356 11.94 -1.65 -11.86
C PRO A 356 10.88 -2.40 -11.04
N HIS A 357 10.62 -1.91 -9.83
CA HIS A 357 10.23 -2.69 -8.69
C HIS A 357 8.88 -2.28 -8.12
N HIS A 358 8.44 -1.07 -8.39
CA HIS A 358 7.21 -0.53 -7.82
C HIS A 358 6.28 0.02 -8.89
N ALA A 359 4.99 0.07 -8.55
CA ALA A 359 4.00 0.72 -9.37
C ALA A 359 4.27 2.24 -9.47
N SER A 360 3.64 2.87 -10.47
CA SER A 360 3.59 4.33 -10.55
C SER A 360 2.72 4.91 -9.42
N TYR A 361 2.94 6.18 -9.05
CA TYR A 361 2.05 6.83 -8.07
C TYR A 361 0.63 6.96 -8.62
N GLU A 362 0.48 7.16 -9.92
CA GLU A 362 -0.84 7.10 -10.58
C GLU A 362 -1.55 5.78 -10.30
N THR A 363 -0.85 4.66 -10.48
CA THR A 363 -1.42 3.33 -10.21
C THR A 363 -1.79 3.21 -8.74
N ASN A 364 -0.91 3.64 -7.82
CA ASN A 364 -1.19 3.64 -6.38
C ASN A 364 -2.41 4.52 -6.02
N VAL A 365 -2.61 5.67 -6.67
CA VAL A 365 -3.77 6.55 -6.46
C VAL A 365 -5.06 5.87 -6.95
N ASN A 366 -5.04 5.24 -8.12
CA ASN A 366 -6.18 4.47 -8.62
C ASN A 366 -6.52 3.32 -7.65
N GLU A 367 -5.50 2.61 -7.19
CA GLU A 367 -5.59 1.54 -6.21
C GLU A 367 -6.20 1.99 -4.88
N MET A 368 -5.74 3.11 -4.32
CA MET A 368 -6.31 3.70 -3.10
C MET A 368 -7.74 4.18 -3.34
N THR A 369 -8.05 4.75 -4.51
CA THR A 369 -9.42 5.14 -4.86
C THR A 369 -10.34 3.93 -4.83
N MET A 370 -9.92 2.78 -5.36
CA MET A 370 -10.70 1.54 -5.28
C MET A 370 -10.90 1.05 -3.85
N LEU A 371 -9.90 1.22 -2.97
CA LEU A 371 -10.02 0.92 -1.54
C LEU A 371 -11.05 1.81 -0.85
N TRP A 372 -11.05 3.11 -1.16
CA TRP A 372 -12.08 4.00 -0.65
C TRP A 372 -13.47 3.65 -1.15
N ASN A 373 -13.62 3.24 -2.43
CA ASN A 373 -14.91 2.76 -2.92
C ASN A 373 -15.43 1.56 -2.11
N LEU A 374 -14.55 0.62 -1.75
CA LEU A 374 -14.90 -0.52 -0.91
C LEU A 374 -15.31 -0.11 0.51
N LEU A 375 -14.64 0.89 1.08
CA LEU A 375 -14.87 1.33 2.45
C LEU A 375 -16.03 2.31 2.60
N CYS A 376 -16.38 3.05 1.55
CA CYS A 376 -17.24 4.23 1.65
C CYS A 376 -18.59 4.09 0.95
N ASN A 377 -18.66 3.42 -0.20
CA ASN A 377 -19.83 3.52 -1.06
C ASN A 377 -21.11 2.98 -0.39
N SER A 378 -20.99 2.01 0.52
CA SER A 378 -22.12 1.48 1.30
C SER A 378 -22.66 2.46 2.35
N TYR A 379 -21.87 3.44 2.81
CA TYR A 379 -22.26 4.42 3.83
C TYR A 379 -22.72 5.75 3.24
N MET A 380 -22.30 6.05 2.02
CA MET A 380 -22.55 7.33 1.38
C MET A 380 -23.94 7.41 0.69
N GLY A 381 -24.79 6.39 0.84
CA GLY A 381 -26.15 6.37 0.29
C GLY A 381 -26.21 6.45 -1.24
N GLU A 382 -25.20 5.89 -1.91
CA GLU A 382 -24.91 6.21 -3.29
C GLU A 382 -25.77 5.46 -4.30
N SER A 383 -25.82 6.02 -5.52
CA SER A 383 -26.43 5.37 -6.67
C SER A 383 -25.83 3.98 -6.89
N PRO A 384 -26.66 2.95 -7.19
CA PRO A 384 -26.21 1.57 -7.40
C PRO A 384 -25.29 1.40 -8.61
N ILE A 385 -25.02 2.47 -9.37
CA ILE A 385 -24.06 2.50 -10.48
C ILE A 385 -22.60 2.42 -10.01
N TYR A 386 -22.33 2.79 -8.75
CA TYR A 386 -20.97 2.79 -8.22
C TYR A 386 -20.61 1.42 -7.63
N CYS A 387 -19.36 1.03 -7.83
CA CYS A 387 -18.80 -0.19 -7.30
C CYS A 387 -18.99 -0.27 -5.78
N CYS A 388 -19.31 -1.43 -5.21
CA CYS A 388 -19.47 -1.59 -3.75
C CYS A 388 -20.54 -0.71 -3.08
N ALA A 389 -21.42 -0.03 -3.84
CA ALA A 389 -22.52 0.77 -3.27
C ALA A 389 -23.62 -0.11 -2.64
N ARG A 390 -23.79 -1.33 -3.13
CA ARG A 390 -24.67 -2.35 -2.54
C ARG A 390 -23.83 -3.38 -1.84
N GLU A 391 -23.61 -3.19 -0.55
CA GLU A 391 -23.55 -4.37 0.30
C GLU A 391 -24.99 -4.70 0.63
N GLU A 392 -25.50 -5.79 0.06
CA GLU A 392 -26.59 -6.49 0.73
C GLU A 392 -26.05 -6.73 2.14
N VAL A 393 -26.56 -5.95 3.11
CA VAL A 393 -26.33 -6.15 4.54
C VAL A 393 -27.07 -7.42 4.96
N SER A 394 -26.94 -8.51 4.19
CA SER A 394 -27.09 -9.85 4.70
C SER A 394 -25.83 -10.11 5.52
N ARG A 395 -25.85 -9.62 6.77
CA ARG A 395 -24.97 -10.19 7.80
C ARG A 395 -25.17 -11.72 7.79
N PRO A 396 -24.12 -12.52 8.01
CA PRO A 396 -24.28 -13.95 8.29
C PRO A 396 -25.20 -14.20 9.48
#